data_AF-A0A3L7Y580-F1
#
_entry.id   AF-A0A3L7Y580-F1
#
_cell.length_a   1.000
_cell.length_b   1.000
_cell.length_c   1.000
_cell.angle_alpha   90.00
_cell.angle_beta   90.00
_cell.angle_gamma   90.00
#
_symmetry.space_group_name_H-M   'P 1'
#
loop_
_entity.id
_entity.type
_entity.pdbx_description
1 polymer ?
#
loop_
_entity_poly.entity_id
_entity_poly.type
_entity_poly.pdbx_seq_one_letter_code
_entity_poly.pdbx_strand_id
1 'polypeptide(L)'
;MAGLDHEERFLFREEILALAAALTEGSALDNVEDLLVDLITSSHFDAEVVTLERSLQAMLGQRQGSTLVTALTAAPEVFDEVAQLRLPPEVVDRLAGWRARFGLAIDNALSFLSNPDGIQGHNFTTQVAHADDRRTLQGRLTFVRYSNESEFFIADASVFLQVAADLLDKLGTHISRDDVDQESVTRLKEAVNLIERRTAPREEA
;
A
#
# COMPACT_ATOMS: atom_id res chain seq x y z
N MET A 1 6.39 -12.28 -12.21
CA MET A 1 7.75 -12.24 -11.63
C MET A 1 8.09 -13.63 -11.15
N ALA A 2 9.21 -14.21 -11.59
CA ALA A 2 9.68 -15.49 -11.06
C ALA A 2 10.16 -15.26 -9.62
N GLY A 3 9.81 -16.16 -8.70
CA GLY A 3 10.28 -16.09 -7.31
C GLY A 3 11.80 -16.21 -7.21
N LEU A 4 12.34 -15.79 -6.06
CA LEU A 4 13.77 -15.85 -5.75
C LEU A 4 14.34 -17.26 -6.00
N ASP A 5 15.56 -17.32 -6.53
CA ASP A 5 16.28 -18.58 -6.65
C ASP A 5 16.73 -19.12 -5.28
N HIS A 6 17.37 -20.30 -5.26
CA HIS A 6 17.75 -20.94 -3.99
C HIS A 6 18.79 -20.14 -3.19
N GLU A 7 19.74 -19.49 -3.87
CA GLU A 7 20.79 -18.70 -3.25
C GLU A 7 20.23 -17.38 -2.73
N GLU A 8 19.40 -16.72 -3.52
CA GLU A 8 18.68 -15.50 -3.15
C GLU A 8 17.75 -15.72 -1.96
N ARG A 9 17.01 -16.84 -1.91
CA ARG A 9 16.17 -17.19 -0.75
C ARG A 9 17.01 -17.42 0.51
N PHE A 10 18.16 -18.06 0.37
CA PHE A 10 19.07 -18.27 1.50
C PHE A 10 19.59 -16.94 2.05
N LEU A 11 20.07 -16.06 1.17
CA LEU A 11 20.55 -14.74 1.56
C LEU A 11 19.45 -13.90 2.21
N PHE A 12 18.26 -13.86 1.62
CA PHE A 12 17.11 -13.15 2.20
C PHE A 12 16.79 -13.64 3.62
N ARG A 13 16.76 -14.97 3.83
CA ARG A 13 16.50 -15.55 5.15
C ARG A 13 17.55 -15.15 6.18
N GLU A 14 18.83 -15.20 5.83
CA GLU A 14 19.93 -14.79 6.71
C GLU A 14 19.82 -13.31 7.09
N GLU A 15 19.43 -12.47 6.13
CA GLU A 15 19.24 -11.05 6.37
C GLU A 15 18.03 -10.76 7.27
N ILE A 16 16.92 -11.46 7.07
CA ILE A 16 15.75 -11.35 7.95
C ILE A 16 16.10 -11.80 9.38
N LEU A 17 16.92 -12.84 9.56
CA LEU A 17 17.39 -13.26 10.89
C LEU A 17 18.23 -12.16 11.56
N ALA A 18 19.14 -11.54 10.82
CA ALA A 18 19.96 -10.44 11.32
C ALA A 18 19.13 -9.17 11.62
N LEU A 19 18.13 -8.87 10.79
CA LEU A 19 17.17 -7.79 11.03
C LEU A 19 16.34 -8.05 12.29
N ALA A 20 15.83 -9.28 12.46
CA ALA A 20 15.02 -9.63 13.62
C ALA A 20 15.81 -9.44 14.93
N ALA A 21 17.09 -9.79 14.95
CA ALA A 21 17.95 -9.53 16.11
C ALA A 21 18.02 -8.03 16.43
N ALA A 22 18.27 -7.17 15.44
CA ALA A 22 18.32 -5.72 15.65
C ALA A 22 16.97 -5.13 16.09
N LEU A 23 15.86 -5.64 15.57
CA LEU A 23 14.51 -5.19 15.97
C LEU A 23 14.19 -5.56 17.42
N THR A 24 14.76 -6.64 17.96
CA THR A 24 14.58 -7.00 19.38
C THR A 24 15.42 -6.16 20.35
N GLU A 25 16.29 -5.27 19.85
CA GLU A 25 17.12 -4.43 20.70
C GLU A 25 16.40 -3.16 21.16
N GLY A 26 16.30 -2.98 22.49
CA GLY A 26 15.77 -1.76 23.08
C GLY A 26 14.33 -1.47 22.67
N SER A 27 14.10 -0.28 22.09
CA SER A 27 12.79 0.17 21.60
C SER A 27 12.72 0.20 20.06
N ALA A 28 13.55 -0.57 19.37
CA ALA A 28 13.67 -0.52 17.91
C ALA A 28 12.34 -0.77 17.19
N LEU A 29 11.53 -1.74 17.65
CA LEU A 29 10.21 -1.99 17.07
C LEU A 29 9.31 -0.76 17.10
N ASP A 30 9.17 -0.12 18.27
CA ASP A 30 8.29 1.04 18.41
C ASP A 30 8.81 2.26 17.63
N ASN A 31 10.12 2.51 17.67
CA ASN A 31 10.72 3.61 16.92
C ASN A 31 10.53 3.45 15.39
N VAL A 32 10.61 2.21 14.88
CA VAL A 32 10.34 1.92 13.47
C VAL A 32 8.87 2.13 13.14
N GLU A 33 7.95 1.68 14.00
CA GLU A 33 6.52 1.90 13.77
C GLU A 33 6.17 3.39 13.73
N ASP A 34 6.67 4.17 14.70
CA ASP A 34 6.46 5.61 14.75
C ASP A 34 6.97 6.29 13.47
N LEU A 35 8.19 5.96 13.02
CA LEU A 35 8.74 6.50 11.77
C LEU A 35 7.86 6.17 10.55
N LEU A 36 7.35 4.94 10.45
CA LEU A 36 6.51 4.52 9.33
C LEU A 36 5.12 5.18 9.36
N VAL A 37 4.56 5.40 10.55
CA VAL A 37 3.30 6.14 10.74
C VAL A 37 3.48 7.62 10.40
N ASP A 38 4.56 8.25 10.88
CA ASP A 38 4.88 9.64 10.57
C ASP A 38 5.05 9.84 9.07
N LEU A 39 5.83 8.96 8.43
CA LEU A 39 6.02 8.96 6.98
C LEU A 39 4.67 8.93 6.25
N ILE A 40 3.80 7.98 6.57
CA ILE A 40 2.55 7.77 5.81
C ILE A 40 1.52 8.90 6.02
N THR A 41 1.66 9.64 7.11
CA THR A 41 0.78 10.76 7.44
C THR A 41 1.38 12.12 7.04
N SER A 42 2.62 12.14 6.56
CA SER A 42 3.30 13.36 6.15
C SER A 42 2.67 14.00 4.91
N SER A 43 2.57 15.32 4.94
CA SER A 43 2.21 16.12 3.76
C SER A 43 3.33 16.19 2.71
N HIS A 44 4.53 15.71 3.04
CA HIS A 44 5.71 15.69 2.17
C HIS A 44 6.23 14.26 1.94
N PHE A 45 5.31 13.28 1.90
CA PHE A 45 5.59 11.86 1.76
C PHE A 45 6.65 11.53 0.69
N ASP A 46 6.55 12.13 -0.51
CA ASP A 46 7.49 11.89 -1.61
C ASP A 46 8.94 12.30 -1.28
N ALA A 47 9.14 13.35 -0.49
CA ALA A 47 10.47 13.79 -0.07
C ALA A 47 11.01 12.91 1.07
N GLU A 48 10.14 12.50 1.99
CA GLU A 48 10.51 11.70 3.14
C GLU A 48 10.84 10.25 2.75
N VAL A 49 10.12 9.67 1.80
CA VAL A 49 10.36 8.30 1.32
C VAL A 49 11.72 8.15 0.64
N VAL A 50 12.23 9.20 -0.03
CA VAL A 50 13.62 9.25 -0.56
C VAL A 50 14.67 9.08 0.56
N THR A 51 14.31 9.45 1.78
CA THR A 51 15.19 9.40 2.94
C THR A 51 14.86 8.27 3.91
N LEU A 52 13.80 7.50 3.65
CA LEU A 52 13.33 6.42 4.52
C LEU A 52 14.44 5.40 4.77
N GLU A 53 15.07 4.90 3.71
CA GLU A 53 16.13 3.89 3.85
C GLU A 53 17.28 4.41 4.72
N ARG A 54 17.74 5.66 4.49
CA ARG A 54 18.79 6.26 5.32
C ARG A 54 18.38 6.42 6.78
N SER A 55 17.12 6.74 7.04
CA SER A 55 16.59 6.89 8.39
C SER A 55 16.57 5.54 9.12
N LEU A 56 16.11 4.48 8.44
CA LEU A 56 16.13 3.12 8.97
C LEU A 56 17.56 2.59 9.16
N GLN A 57 18.48 2.91 8.25
CA GLN A 57 19.89 2.56 8.38
C GLN A 57 20.57 3.25 9.56
N ALA A 58 20.19 4.49 9.87
CA ALA A 58 20.69 5.20 11.05
C ALA A 58 20.16 4.57 12.35
N MET A 59 18.94 4.03 12.32
CA MET A 59 18.27 3.45 13.48
C MET A 59 18.71 2.00 13.76
N LEU A 60 18.78 1.16 12.72
CA LEU A 60 18.98 -0.29 12.84
C LEU A 60 20.39 -0.74 12.39
N GLY A 61 21.16 0.15 11.79
CA GLY A 61 22.41 -0.17 11.09
C GLY A 61 22.21 -0.31 9.59
N GLN A 62 23.29 -0.07 8.84
CA GLN A 62 23.29 0.01 7.37
C GLN A 62 22.65 -1.21 6.69
N ARG A 63 23.01 -2.42 7.13
CA ARG A 63 22.47 -3.65 6.52
C ARG A 63 21.01 -3.83 6.88
N GLN A 64 20.68 -3.77 8.16
CA GLN A 64 19.34 -4.05 8.68
C GLN A 64 18.31 -3.03 8.19
N GLY A 65 18.68 -1.75 8.12
CA GLY A 65 17.81 -0.71 7.57
C GLY A 65 17.44 -0.97 6.11
N SER A 66 18.41 -1.37 5.27
CA SER A 66 18.17 -1.73 3.88
C SER A 66 17.31 -3.00 3.77
N THR A 67 17.66 -4.05 4.53
CA THR A 67 16.87 -5.29 4.61
C THR A 67 15.42 -5.04 5.01
N LEU A 68 15.16 -4.11 5.94
CA LEU A 68 13.80 -3.77 6.33
C LEU A 68 13.01 -3.13 5.18
N VAL A 69 13.61 -2.19 4.44
CA VAL A 69 12.95 -1.62 3.25
C VAL A 69 12.64 -2.73 2.25
N THR A 70 13.60 -3.59 1.94
CA THR A 70 13.40 -4.76 1.07
C THR A 70 12.29 -5.66 1.57
N ALA A 71 12.21 -5.95 2.87
CA ALA A 71 11.16 -6.79 3.44
C ALA A 71 9.78 -6.15 3.33
N LEU A 72 9.67 -4.83 3.53
CA LEU A 72 8.42 -4.09 3.42
C LEU A 72 7.90 -4.03 1.98
N THR A 73 8.79 -3.94 0.99
CA THR A 73 8.42 -3.83 -0.43
C THR A 73 8.49 -5.16 -1.19
N ALA A 74 8.99 -6.23 -0.58
CA ALA A 74 9.08 -7.56 -1.20
C ALA A 74 7.70 -8.07 -1.65
N ALA A 75 7.67 -8.78 -2.77
CA ALA A 75 6.47 -9.48 -3.25
C ALA A 75 5.93 -10.45 -2.15
N PRO A 76 4.60 -10.67 -2.07
CA PRO A 76 4.02 -11.51 -1.02
C PRO A 76 4.65 -12.90 -0.91
N GLU A 77 4.94 -13.53 -2.04
CA GLU A 77 5.50 -14.88 -2.12
C GLU A 77 6.94 -14.94 -1.56
N VAL A 78 7.67 -13.83 -1.65
CA VAL A 78 9.01 -13.68 -1.07
C VAL A 78 8.89 -13.39 0.42
N PHE A 79 7.90 -12.59 0.83
CA PHE A 79 7.67 -12.29 2.24
C PHE A 79 7.19 -13.50 3.06
N ASP A 80 6.51 -14.46 2.44
CA ASP A 80 6.10 -15.73 3.08
C ASP A 80 7.29 -16.52 3.67
N GLU A 81 8.52 -16.25 3.21
CA GLU A 81 9.75 -16.77 3.82
C GLU A 81 9.90 -16.36 5.29
N VAL A 82 9.48 -15.14 5.64
CA VAL A 82 9.58 -14.61 7.01
C VAL A 82 8.77 -15.49 7.98
N ALA A 83 7.59 -15.94 7.57
CA ALA A 83 6.74 -16.82 8.37
C ALA A 83 7.32 -18.22 8.57
N GLN A 84 8.25 -18.66 7.73
CA GLN A 84 8.93 -19.95 7.85
C GLN A 84 10.14 -19.88 8.80
N LEU A 85 10.59 -18.68 9.16
CA LEU A 85 11.69 -18.46 10.08
C LEU A 85 11.18 -18.55 11.53
N ARG A 86 12.02 -19.11 12.41
CA ARG A 86 11.73 -19.21 13.85
C ARG A 86 12.06 -17.89 14.57
N LEU A 87 11.40 -16.82 14.15
CA LEU A 87 11.56 -15.49 14.74
C LEU A 87 10.70 -15.32 16.00
N PRO A 88 11.01 -14.36 16.87
CA PRO A 88 10.10 -13.94 17.93
C PRO A 88 8.74 -13.53 17.36
N PRO A 89 7.60 -13.97 17.95
CA PRO A 89 6.27 -13.71 17.40
C PRO A 89 5.97 -12.22 17.19
N GLU A 90 6.38 -11.38 18.14
CA GLU A 90 6.19 -9.93 18.07
C GLU A 90 6.87 -9.30 16.83
N VAL A 91 8.07 -9.77 16.47
CA VAL A 91 8.77 -9.30 15.27
C VAL A 91 8.03 -9.71 14.00
N VAL A 92 7.53 -10.96 13.95
CA VAL A 92 6.74 -11.46 12.81
C VAL A 92 5.48 -10.64 12.64
N ASP A 93 4.74 -10.41 13.74
CA ASP A 93 3.49 -9.66 13.74
C ASP A 93 3.71 -8.19 13.32
N ARG A 94 4.78 -7.55 13.83
CA ARG A 94 5.13 -6.17 13.46
C ARG A 94 5.56 -6.08 11.99
N LEU A 95 6.45 -6.95 11.51
CA LEU A 95 6.88 -6.95 10.11
C LEU A 95 5.70 -7.19 9.16
N ALA A 96 4.83 -8.16 9.45
CA ALA A 96 3.64 -8.43 8.66
C ALA A 96 2.68 -7.23 8.68
N GLY A 97 2.45 -6.65 9.86
CA GLY A 97 1.60 -5.49 10.04
C GLY A 97 2.13 -4.22 9.36
N TRP A 98 3.44 -3.98 9.37
CA TRP A 98 4.06 -2.85 8.68
C TRP A 98 4.01 -3.04 7.17
N ARG A 99 4.35 -4.23 6.66
CA ARG A 99 4.25 -4.52 5.24
C ARG A 99 2.80 -4.32 4.75
N ALA A 100 1.81 -4.83 5.49
CA ALA A 100 0.41 -4.69 5.11
C ALA A 100 -0.08 -3.24 5.11
N ARG A 101 0.42 -2.39 6.03
CA ARG A 101 0.00 -0.99 6.15
C ARG A 101 0.77 -0.02 5.26
N PHE A 102 2.07 -0.26 5.07
CA PHE A 102 3.00 0.73 4.51
C PHE A 102 3.73 0.23 3.26
N GLY A 103 3.91 -1.08 3.12
CA GLY A 103 4.81 -1.69 2.13
C GLY A 103 4.55 -1.23 0.71
N LEU A 104 3.29 -1.28 0.27
CA LEU A 104 2.94 -0.89 -1.10
C LEU A 104 3.05 0.62 -1.34
N ALA A 105 2.75 1.46 -0.35
CA ALA A 105 2.90 2.90 -0.51
C ALA A 105 4.37 3.29 -0.67
N ILE A 106 5.25 2.66 0.10
CA ILE A 106 6.70 2.82 -0.01
C ILE A 106 7.18 2.31 -1.37
N ASP A 107 6.78 1.10 -1.78
CA ASP A 107 7.18 0.51 -3.05
C ASP A 107 6.77 1.36 -4.26
N ASN A 108 5.53 1.86 -4.26
CA ASN A 108 5.02 2.73 -5.31
C ASN A 108 5.80 4.05 -5.40
N ALA A 109 6.13 4.65 -4.25
CA ALA A 109 6.83 5.92 -4.23
C ALA A 109 8.29 5.76 -4.66
N LEU A 110 8.97 4.71 -4.20
CA LEU A 110 10.32 4.39 -4.65
C LEU A 110 10.35 4.08 -6.16
N SER A 111 9.38 3.32 -6.65
CA SER A 111 9.20 3.05 -8.07
C SER A 111 8.98 4.34 -8.88
N PHE A 112 8.15 5.27 -8.39
CA PHE A 112 7.90 6.57 -9.04
C PHE A 112 9.17 7.40 -9.15
N LEU A 113 9.91 7.52 -8.06
CA LEU A 113 11.13 8.30 -8.00
C LEU A 113 12.22 7.72 -8.89
N SER A 114 12.24 6.40 -9.06
CA SER A 114 13.19 5.71 -9.94
C SER A 114 12.84 5.84 -11.43
N ASN A 115 11.55 5.92 -11.77
CA ASN A 115 11.06 6.03 -13.13
C ASN A 115 9.70 6.75 -13.19
N PRO A 116 9.68 8.09 -13.21
CA PRO A 116 8.45 8.88 -13.16
C PRO A 116 7.49 8.57 -14.32
N ASP A 117 8.06 8.25 -15.50
CA ASP A 117 7.32 7.93 -16.72
C ASP A 117 6.83 6.46 -16.75
N GLY A 118 7.45 5.56 -15.97
CA GLY A 118 7.16 4.12 -15.97
C GLY A 118 5.91 3.70 -15.19
N ILE A 119 5.41 4.54 -14.29
CA ILE A 119 4.16 4.26 -13.55
C ILE A 119 2.93 4.32 -14.47
N GLN A 120 3.03 4.91 -15.67
CA GLN A 120 1.97 4.82 -16.67
C GLN A 120 1.65 3.38 -17.11
N GLY A 121 2.48 2.39 -16.76
CA GLY A 121 2.23 0.97 -17.01
C GLY A 121 1.63 0.17 -15.84
N HIS A 122 1.59 0.73 -14.62
CA HIS A 122 1.03 0.05 -13.45
C HIS A 122 -0.37 0.59 -13.16
N ASN A 123 -1.36 0.09 -13.91
CA ASN A 123 -2.77 0.38 -13.68
C ASN A 123 -3.15 0.07 -12.22
N PHE A 124 -4.04 0.89 -11.63
CA PHE A 124 -4.61 0.68 -10.30
C PHE A 124 -5.09 -0.78 -10.07
N THR A 125 -5.49 -1.48 -11.13
CA THR A 125 -5.84 -2.91 -11.16
C THR A 125 -4.74 -3.83 -10.62
N THR A 126 -3.46 -3.59 -10.93
CA THR A 126 -2.34 -4.40 -10.40
C THR A 126 -2.17 -4.19 -8.89
N GLN A 127 -2.53 -3.00 -8.41
CA GLN A 127 -2.47 -2.63 -7.00
C GLN A 127 -3.63 -3.25 -6.20
N VAL A 128 -4.81 -3.40 -6.81
CA VAL A 128 -5.96 -4.11 -6.20
C VAL A 128 -5.81 -5.63 -6.27
N ALA A 129 -5.23 -6.19 -7.35
CA ALA A 129 -5.09 -7.63 -7.54
C ALA A 129 -4.12 -8.30 -6.54
N HIS A 130 -3.20 -7.56 -5.93
CA HIS A 130 -2.40 -8.06 -4.79
C HIS A 130 -3.22 -8.30 -3.51
N ALA A 131 -4.50 -7.88 -3.47
CA ALA A 131 -5.35 -7.93 -2.28
C ALA A 131 -6.33 -9.12 -2.22
N ASP A 132 -6.41 -9.96 -3.25
CA ASP A 132 -7.46 -11.00 -3.34
C ASP A 132 -7.36 -12.11 -2.28
N ASP A 133 -6.34 -12.12 -1.42
CA ASP A 133 -6.25 -13.09 -0.31
C ASP A 133 -6.13 -12.52 1.11
N ARG A 134 -5.84 -11.23 1.35
CA ARG A 134 -5.73 -10.71 2.75
C ARG A 134 -6.14 -9.23 2.87
N ARG A 135 -7.29 -9.04 3.49
CA ARG A 135 -7.95 -7.76 3.82
C ARG A 135 -7.02 -6.82 4.61
N THR A 136 -6.72 -5.62 4.07
CA THR A 136 -6.98 -4.30 4.71
C THR A 136 -6.52 -3.13 3.83
N LEU A 137 -7.45 -2.19 3.57
CA LEU A 137 -7.31 -0.74 3.45
C LEU A 137 -6.03 -0.16 2.80
N GLN A 138 -5.80 -0.51 1.55
CA GLN A 138 -4.81 0.12 0.65
C GLN A 138 -5.29 1.46 0.04
N GLY A 139 -6.52 1.90 0.34
CA GLY A 139 -7.16 3.02 -0.34
C GLY A 139 -6.70 4.42 0.11
N ARG A 140 -6.02 4.59 1.25
CA ARG A 140 -5.77 5.94 1.79
C ARG A 140 -4.65 6.71 1.09
N LEU A 141 -3.65 6.02 0.52
CA LEU A 141 -2.52 6.70 -0.15
C LEU A 141 -2.76 6.98 -1.63
N THR A 142 -3.59 6.20 -2.30
CA THR A 142 -3.90 6.47 -3.72
C THR A 142 -4.73 7.75 -3.87
N PHE A 143 -5.64 8.05 -2.94
CA PHE A 143 -6.46 9.29 -3.00
C PHE A 143 -5.65 10.59 -2.84
N VAL A 144 -4.54 10.57 -2.10
CA VAL A 144 -3.68 11.76 -1.91
C VAL A 144 -2.98 12.16 -3.21
N ARG A 145 -2.65 11.20 -4.08
CA ARG A 145 -2.03 11.45 -5.39
C ARG A 145 -3.00 12.10 -6.40
N TYR A 146 -4.28 11.74 -6.35
CA TYR A 146 -5.30 12.24 -7.28
C TYR A 146 -5.82 13.64 -6.98
N SER A 147 -5.58 14.19 -5.78
CA SER A 147 -6.00 15.56 -5.48
C SER A 147 -5.13 16.61 -6.19
N ASN A 148 -3.91 16.25 -6.60
CA ASN A 148 -2.93 17.19 -7.12
C ASN A 148 -2.84 17.21 -8.66
N GLU A 149 -3.18 16.10 -9.34
CA GLU A 149 -3.12 16.00 -10.81
C GLU A 149 -4.34 15.25 -11.37
N SER A 150 -5.26 15.98 -12.02
CA SER A 150 -6.54 15.45 -12.50
C SER A 150 -6.43 14.41 -13.63
N GLU A 151 -5.32 14.41 -14.37
CA GLU A 151 -5.11 13.53 -15.52
C GLU A 151 -5.00 12.06 -15.10
N PHE A 152 -4.33 11.79 -13.98
CA PHE A 152 -4.24 10.45 -13.40
C PHE A 152 -5.59 9.97 -12.85
N PHE A 153 -6.38 10.88 -12.27
CA PHE A 153 -7.73 10.54 -11.77
C PHE A 153 -8.67 10.12 -12.90
N ILE A 154 -8.52 10.73 -14.07
CA ILE A 154 -9.31 10.41 -15.27
C ILE A 154 -8.86 9.08 -15.88
N ALA A 155 -7.56 8.81 -15.94
CA ALA A 155 -7.01 7.58 -16.53
C ALA A 155 -7.49 6.31 -15.82
N ASP A 156 -7.62 6.36 -14.49
CA ASP A 156 -8.06 5.24 -13.65
C ASP A 156 -9.55 5.30 -13.25
N ALA A 157 -10.33 6.21 -13.84
CA ALA A 157 -11.72 6.46 -13.44
C ALA A 157 -12.60 5.19 -13.46
N SER A 158 -12.39 4.30 -14.43
CA SER A 158 -13.13 3.02 -14.51
C SER A 158 -12.87 2.12 -13.31
N VAL A 159 -11.63 2.10 -12.80
CA VAL A 159 -11.25 1.23 -11.70
C VAL A 159 -11.74 1.80 -10.36
N PHE A 160 -11.74 3.13 -10.19
CA PHE A 160 -12.38 3.76 -9.04
C PHE A 160 -13.86 3.47 -8.96
N LEU A 161 -14.56 3.57 -10.09
CA LEU A 161 -15.99 3.28 -10.16
C LEU A 161 -16.28 1.80 -9.86
N GLN A 162 -15.41 0.88 -10.30
CA GLN A 162 -15.53 -0.53 -9.99
C GLN A 162 -15.34 -0.82 -8.49
N VAL A 163 -14.26 -0.31 -7.88
CA VAL A 163 -14.03 -0.50 -6.43
C VAL A 163 -15.14 0.15 -5.61
N ALA A 164 -15.61 1.33 -5.99
CA ALA A 164 -16.75 1.97 -5.33
C ALA A 164 -18.01 1.10 -5.41
N ALA A 165 -18.29 0.51 -6.57
CA ALA A 165 -19.42 -0.40 -6.75
C ALA A 165 -19.29 -1.66 -5.88
N ASP A 166 -18.12 -2.32 -5.88
CA ASP A 166 -17.86 -3.54 -5.10
C ASP A 166 -17.97 -3.28 -3.58
N LEU A 167 -17.45 -2.13 -3.12
CA LEU A 167 -17.57 -1.72 -1.72
C LEU A 167 -19.02 -1.45 -1.34
N LEU A 168 -19.79 -0.74 -2.17
CA LEU A 168 -21.19 -0.45 -1.91
C LEU A 168 -22.05 -1.71 -1.92
N ASP A 169 -21.80 -2.64 -2.84
CA ASP A 169 -22.51 -3.93 -2.91
C ASP A 169 -22.26 -4.75 -1.62
N LYS A 170 -20.99 -4.89 -1.24
CA LYS A 170 -20.61 -5.61 -0.02
C LYS A 170 -21.15 -4.94 1.25
N LEU A 171 -21.05 -3.62 1.34
CA LEU A 171 -21.56 -2.86 2.49
C LEU A 171 -23.08 -3.00 2.59
N GLY A 172 -23.80 -3.01 1.47
CA GLY A 172 -25.24 -3.21 1.39
C GLY A 172 -25.73 -4.51 2.06
N THR A 173 -24.89 -5.55 2.12
CA THR A 173 -25.22 -6.81 2.80
C THR A 173 -25.12 -6.77 4.32
N HIS A 174 -24.49 -5.72 4.88
CA HIS A 174 -24.14 -5.62 6.29
C HIS A 174 -24.74 -4.41 7.02
N ILE A 175 -25.28 -3.43 6.29
CA ILE A 175 -25.87 -2.21 6.86
C ILE A 175 -27.39 -2.30 7.00
N SER A 176 -27.91 -1.64 8.02
CA SER A 176 -29.34 -1.45 8.25
C SER A 176 -29.73 0.01 8.03
N ARG A 177 -31.04 0.33 8.15
CA ARG A 177 -31.53 1.70 7.96
C ARG A 177 -30.91 2.69 8.95
N ASP A 178 -30.57 2.23 10.15
CA ASP A 178 -30.07 3.09 11.22
C ASP A 178 -28.57 3.41 11.05
N ASP A 179 -27.86 2.64 10.23
CA ASP A 179 -26.44 2.83 9.91
C ASP A 179 -26.22 3.84 8.75
N VAL A 180 -27.30 4.26 8.09
CA VAL A 180 -27.25 5.02 6.84
C VAL A 180 -27.88 6.39 7.00
N ASP A 181 -27.04 7.41 6.86
CA ASP A 181 -27.49 8.79 6.72
C ASP A 181 -28.11 9.06 5.33
N GLN A 182 -29.30 9.68 5.32
CA GLN A 182 -30.05 9.99 4.10
C GLN A 182 -29.36 11.04 3.22
N GLU A 183 -28.63 11.98 3.82
CA GLU A 183 -27.89 12.99 3.05
C GLU A 183 -26.78 12.32 2.24
N SER A 184 -26.04 11.39 2.86
CA SER A 184 -25.00 10.60 2.20
C SER A 184 -25.53 9.80 1.00
N VAL A 185 -26.69 9.15 1.15
CA VAL A 185 -27.37 8.42 0.05
C VAL A 185 -27.77 9.37 -1.08
N THR A 186 -28.25 10.57 -0.75
CA THR A 186 -28.65 11.57 -1.74
C THR A 186 -27.45 12.04 -2.56
N ARG A 187 -26.33 12.32 -1.92
CA ARG A 187 -25.07 12.69 -2.60
C ARG A 187 -24.56 11.61 -3.54
N LEU A 188 -24.66 10.33 -3.15
CA LEU A 188 -24.29 9.21 -4.02
C LEU A 188 -25.16 9.15 -5.28
N LYS A 189 -26.48 9.34 -5.13
CA LYS A 189 -27.41 9.40 -6.28
C LYS A 189 -27.09 10.56 -7.23
N GLU A 190 -26.78 11.74 -6.69
CA GLU A 190 -26.39 12.90 -7.49
C GLU A 190 -25.09 12.66 -8.26
N ALA A 191 -24.11 12.00 -7.64
CA ALA A 191 -22.86 11.62 -8.29
C ALA A 191 -23.09 10.64 -9.45
N VAL A 192 -23.91 9.60 -9.26
CA VAL A 192 -24.30 8.67 -10.32
C VAL A 192 -25.01 9.39 -11.46
N ASN A 193 -25.99 10.24 -11.16
CA ASN A 193 -26.70 11.05 -12.16
C ASN A 193 -25.76 11.99 -12.93
N LEU A 194 -24.70 12.50 -12.30
CA LEU A 194 -23.69 13.30 -12.98
C LEU A 194 -22.88 12.45 -13.97
N ILE A 195 -22.48 11.23 -13.58
CA ILE A 195 -21.77 10.28 -14.45
C ILE A 195 -22.63 9.97 -15.67
N GLU A 196 -23.89 9.55 -15.47
CA GLU A 196 -24.82 9.22 -16.56
C GLU A 196 -25.01 10.38 -17.53
N ARG A 197 -25.20 11.61 -17.03
CA ARG A 197 -25.32 12.81 -17.88
C ARG A 197 -24.05 13.09 -18.70
N ARG A 198 -22.87 12.75 -18.16
CA ARG A 198 -21.58 13.00 -18.82
C ARG A 198 -21.21 11.90 -19.82
N THR A 199 -21.69 10.67 -19.62
CA THR A 199 -21.39 9.51 -20.47
C THR A 199 -22.52 9.15 -21.43
N ALA A 200 -23.67 9.83 -21.36
CA ALA A 200 -24.74 9.66 -22.31
C ALA A 200 -24.23 9.85 -23.76
N PRO A 201 -24.61 8.96 -24.69
CA PRO A 201 -24.22 9.09 -26.09
C PRO A 201 -24.69 10.45 -26.62
N ARG A 202 -23.78 11.21 -27.22
CA ARG A 202 -24.17 12.42 -27.95
C ARG A 202 -24.91 11.97 -29.21
N GLU A 203 -26.16 12.36 -29.35
CA GLU A 203 -26.88 12.22 -30.62
C GLU A 203 -26.09 13.01 -31.68
N GLU A 204 -25.46 12.30 -32.61
CA GLU A 204 -24.83 12.90 -33.79
C GLU A 204 -25.95 13.50 -34.65
N ALA A 205 -26.00 14.84 -34.68
CA ALA A 205 -26.87 15.61 -35.57
C ALA A 205 -26.19 15.85 -36.93
#